data_AF-A0A535MTZ1-F1
#
_entry.id   AF-A0A535MTZ1-F1
#
_cell.length_a   1.000
_cell.length_b   1.000
_cell.length_c   1.000
_cell.angle_alpha   90.00
_cell.angle_beta   90.00
_cell.angle_gamma   90.00
#
_symmetry.space_group_name_H-M   'P 1'
#
loop_
_entity.id
_entity.type
_entity.pdbx_description
1 polymer ?
#
loop_
_entity_poly.entity_id
_entity_poly.type
_entity_poly.pdbx_seq_one_letter_code
_entity_poly.pdbx_strand_id
1 'polypeptide(L)'
;MPPDRANRVVDRLMQLDMWSGWGIRTLSMKHPSYNPYSYHLGSVWPHDNATIAGGFRRAGRHTEAQQIAEGIFAAAERFDHYSLPELWAGVAREPGAYPVPYLGTNVPQAWAAAAIFRLVAILCGIHTAGTAKVIYINPDLP
;
A
#
# COMPACT_ATOMS: atom_id res chain seq x y z
N MET A 1 3.06 14.97 13.41
CA MET A 1 4.45 14.80 12.95
C MET A 1 4.87 16.10 12.27
N PRO A 2 6.08 16.65 12.54
CA PRO A 2 6.57 17.83 11.83
C PRO A 2 6.56 17.61 10.31
N PRO A 3 6.16 18.59 9.48
CA PRO A 3 6.05 18.42 8.02
C PRO A 3 7.33 17.87 7.37
N ASP A 4 8.51 18.39 7.74
CA ASP A 4 9.78 17.94 7.18
C ASP A 4 10.07 16.47 7.47
N ARG A 5 9.65 15.98 8.64
CA ARG A 5 9.79 14.56 9.00
C ARG A 5 8.83 13.71 8.19
N ALA A 6 7.62 14.19 7.93
CA ALA A 6 6.65 13.51 7.08
C ALA A 6 7.18 13.32 5.66
N ASN A 7 7.68 14.41 5.07
CA ASN A 7 8.23 14.40 3.72
C ASN A 7 9.40 13.43 3.58
N ARG A 8 10.35 13.44 4.52
CA ARG A 8 11.46 12.47 4.51
C ARG A 8 11.01 11.01 4.58
N VAL A 9 9.92 10.72 5.30
CA VAL A 9 9.36 9.36 5.36
C VAL A 9 8.74 8.97 4.02
N VAL A 10 7.95 9.87 3.42
CA VAL A 10 7.36 9.63 2.09
C VAL A 10 8.47 9.37 1.06
N ASP A 11 9.44 10.27 0.98
CA ASP A 11 10.54 10.18 0.00
C ASP A 11 11.36 8.90 0.20
N ARG A 12 11.53 8.47 1.46
CA ARG A 12 12.27 7.25 1.78
C ARG A 12 11.51 5.99 1.37
N LEU A 13 10.22 5.92 1.67
CA LEU A 13 9.37 4.76 1.35
C LEU A 13 9.17 4.63 -0.17
N MET A 14 9.15 5.74 -0.90
CA MET A 14 8.99 5.74 -2.37
C MET A 14 10.28 5.46 -3.15
N GLN A 15 11.42 5.27 -2.47
CA GLN A 15 12.64 4.81 -3.16
C GLN A 15 12.46 3.41 -3.75
N LEU A 16 13.13 3.13 -4.88
CA LEU A 16 13.01 1.87 -5.61
C LEU A 16 13.33 0.62 -4.77
N ASP A 17 14.18 0.75 -3.75
CA ASP A 17 14.51 -0.35 -2.84
C ASP A 17 13.40 -0.69 -1.84
N MET A 18 12.40 0.18 -1.70
CA MET A 18 11.19 0.00 -0.88
C MET A 18 9.95 -0.17 -1.76
N TRP A 19 9.71 0.74 -2.71
CA TRP A 19 8.62 0.67 -3.67
C TRP A 19 8.87 -0.39 -4.75
N SER A 20 8.00 -1.40 -4.80
CA SER A 20 8.10 -2.49 -5.78
C SER A 20 7.33 -2.24 -7.07
N GLY A 21 6.45 -1.25 -7.12
CA GLY A 21 5.45 -1.09 -8.19
C GLY A 21 4.16 -1.90 -7.95
N TRP A 22 4.20 -2.91 -7.06
CA TRP A 22 3.01 -3.56 -6.49
C TRP A 22 2.64 -3.01 -5.11
N GLY A 23 3.53 -2.27 -4.47
CA GLY A 23 3.40 -1.77 -3.10
C GLY A 23 4.76 -1.54 -2.44
N ILE A 24 4.75 -0.94 -1.27
CA ILE A 24 5.90 -0.76 -0.38
C ILE A 24 6.21 -2.09 0.31
N ARG A 25 7.47 -2.52 0.23
CA ARG A 25 8.00 -3.71 0.89
C ARG A 25 8.12 -3.51 2.39
N THR A 26 8.06 -4.60 3.16
CA THR A 26 8.31 -4.57 4.61
C THR A 26 9.78 -4.29 4.95
N LEU A 27 10.70 -4.58 4.02
CA LEU A 27 12.13 -4.37 4.20
C LEU A 27 12.79 -3.92 2.89
N SER A 28 13.77 -3.04 3.02
CA SER A 28 14.57 -2.54 1.90
C SER A 28 15.34 -3.65 1.21
N MET A 29 15.36 -3.64 -0.12
CA MET A 29 16.21 -4.52 -0.93
C MET A 29 17.70 -4.38 -0.66
N LYS A 30 18.14 -3.29 -0.01
CA LYS A 30 19.53 -3.04 0.36
C LYS A 30 19.91 -3.66 1.71
N HIS A 31 18.94 -4.19 2.46
CA HIS A 31 19.21 -4.82 3.75
C HIS A 31 19.74 -6.25 3.57
N PRO A 32 20.79 -6.70 4.29
CA PRO A 32 21.36 -8.04 4.13
C PRO A 32 20.37 -9.20 4.35
N SER A 33 19.37 -8.98 5.19
CA SER A 33 18.30 -9.97 5.47
C SER A 33 17.12 -9.89 4.51
N TYR A 34 17.17 -9.04 3.48
CA TYR A 34 16.10 -8.95 2.51
C TYR A 34 15.86 -10.29 1.82
N ASN A 35 14.60 -10.72 1.85
CA ASN A 35 14.11 -11.88 1.12
C ASN A 35 12.71 -11.54 0.59
N PRO A 36 12.53 -11.41 -0.74
CA PRO A 36 11.24 -11.03 -1.32
C PRO A 36 10.13 -12.03 -1.00
N TYR A 37 10.47 -13.30 -0.71
CA TYR A 37 9.51 -14.36 -0.39
C TYR A 37 9.33 -14.57 1.11
N SER A 38 10.00 -13.79 1.96
CA SER A 38 9.82 -13.87 3.41
C SER A 38 8.53 -13.19 3.83
N TYR A 39 7.89 -13.74 4.86
CA TYR A 39 6.65 -13.21 5.43
C TYR A 39 6.78 -11.75 5.89
N HIS A 40 7.93 -11.35 6.46
CA HIS A 40 8.16 -9.99 6.98
C HIS A 40 9.48 -9.35 6.55
N LEU A 41 10.32 -10.02 5.76
CA LEU A 41 11.65 -9.49 5.37
C LEU A 41 11.73 -9.07 3.90
N GLY A 42 10.62 -8.65 3.30
CA GLY A 42 10.63 -8.14 1.93
C GLY A 42 9.30 -8.19 1.20
N SER A 43 8.31 -8.92 1.71
CA SER A 43 6.97 -8.98 1.16
C SER A 43 6.23 -7.63 1.16
N VAL A 44 5.10 -7.60 0.45
CA VAL A 44 4.20 -6.46 0.37
C VAL A 44 2.86 -6.87 0.97
N TRP A 45 2.36 -6.03 1.87
CA TRP A 45 1.12 -6.23 2.61
C TRP A 45 0.09 -5.16 2.25
N PRO A 46 -1.14 -5.51 1.85
CA PRO A 46 -2.16 -4.53 1.49
C PRO A 46 -2.49 -3.55 2.61
N HIS A 47 -2.63 -4.05 3.84
CA HIS A 47 -3.05 -3.24 4.98
C HIS A 47 -1.97 -2.26 5.44
N ASP A 48 -0.69 -2.67 5.38
CA ASP A 48 0.44 -1.77 5.60
C ASP A 48 0.45 -0.65 4.58
N ASN A 49 0.26 -1.00 3.30
CA ASN A 49 0.22 -0.03 2.20
C ASN A 49 -0.96 0.94 2.32
N ALA A 50 -2.15 0.46 2.70
CA ALA A 50 -3.30 1.33 2.98
C ALA A 50 -3.04 2.28 4.16
N THR A 51 -2.31 1.82 5.18
CA THR A 51 -1.90 2.65 6.32
C THR A 51 -0.89 3.71 5.89
N ILE A 52 0.11 3.34 5.09
CA ILE A 52 1.12 4.25 4.53
C ILE A 52 0.46 5.32 3.65
N ALA A 53 -0.44 4.91 2.73
CA ALA A 53 -1.17 5.83 1.87
C ALA A 53 -2.00 6.85 2.67
N GLY A 54 -2.64 6.41 3.76
CA GLY A 54 -3.33 7.32 4.69
C GLY A 54 -2.38 8.31 5.35
N GLY A 55 -1.16 7.89 5.70
CA GLY A 55 -0.10 8.76 6.17
C GLY A 55 0.34 9.80 5.13
N PHE A 56 0.50 9.38 3.88
CA PHE A 56 0.87 10.26 2.76
C PHE A 56 -0.21 11.31 2.49
N ARG A 57 -1.50 10.90 2.46
CA ARG A 57 -2.63 11.82 2.32
C ARG A 57 -2.64 12.88 3.43
N ARG A 58 -2.39 12.50 4.68
CA ARG A 58 -2.30 13.44 5.81
C ARG A 58 -1.07 14.35 5.75
N ALA A 59 -0.02 13.95 5.04
CA ALA A 59 1.18 14.75 4.79
C ALA A 59 1.05 15.68 3.57
N GLY A 60 -0.10 15.68 2.87
CA GLY A 60 -0.27 16.44 1.63
C GLY A 60 0.40 15.82 0.40
N ARG A 61 0.89 14.59 0.52
CA ARG A 61 1.59 13.83 -0.53
C ARG A 61 0.61 12.95 -1.30
N HIS A 62 -0.28 13.62 -2.03
CA HIS A 62 -1.44 12.97 -2.63
C HIS A 62 -1.06 12.06 -3.80
N THR A 63 -0.17 12.51 -4.69
CA THR A 63 0.33 11.73 -5.82
C THR A 63 0.92 10.39 -5.36
N GLU A 64 1.71 10.39 -4.29
CA GLU A 64 2.28 9.15 -3.75
C GLU A 64 1.22 8.25 -3.10
N ALA A 65 0.19 8.83 -2.48
CA ALA A 65 -0.94 8.07 -1.95
C ALA A 65 -1.75 7.39 -3.07
N GLN A 66 -1.99 8.10 -4.18
CA GLN A 66 -2.62 7.56 -5.39
C GLN A 66 -1.76 6.44 -5.98
N GLN A 67 -0.44 6.65 -6.09
CA GLN A 67 0.48 5.65 -6.62
C GLN A 67 0.46 4.34 -5.81
N ILE A 68 0.36 4.41 -4.48
CA ILE A 68 0.16 3.21 -3.66
C ILE A 68 -1.17 2.54 -3.99
N ALA A 69 -2.27 3.30 -4.05
CA ALA A 69 -3.59 2.74 -4.35
C ALA A 69 -3.61 2.03 -5.72
N GLU A 70 -3.06 2.66 -6.75
CA GLU A 70 -2.90 2.08 -8.09
C GLU A 70 -2.07 0.80 -8.07
N GLY A 71 -0.97 0.76 -7.32
CA GLY A 71 -0.15 -0.45 -7.19
C GLY A 71 -0.92 -1.62 -6.59
N ILE A 72 -1.72 -1.36 -5.54
CA ILE A 72 -2.55 -2.36 -4.87
C ILE A 72 -3.73 -2.80 -5.75
N PHE A 73 -4.40 -1.87 -6.45
CA PHE A 73 -5.50 -2.20 -7.37
C PHE A 73 -4.99 -3.00 -8.56
N ALA A 74 -3.84 -2.63 -9.13
CA ALA A 74 -3.21 -3.40 -10.19
C ALA A 74 -2.81 -4.80 -9.72
N ALA A 75 -2.42 -4.97 -8.45
CA ALA A 75 -2.18 -6.31 -7.89
C ALA A 75 -3.50 -7.10 -7.80
N ALA A 76 -4.57 -6.48 -7.31
CA ALA A 76 -5.90 -7.10 -7.21
C ALA A 76 -6.42 -7.59 -8.56
N GLU A 77 -6.23 -6.81 -9.64
CA GLU A 77 -6.60 -7.20 -11.02
C GLU A 77 -5.89 -8.47 -11.53
N ARG A 78 -4.79 -8.88 -10.88
CA ARG A 78 -4.01 -10.06 -11.27
C ARG A 78 -4.28 -11.29 -10.42
N PHE A 79 -5.02 -11.15 -9.32
CA PHE A 79 -5.44 -12.27 -8.50
C PHE A 79 -6.85 -12.72 -8.87
N ASP A 80 -7.10 -14.02 -8.73
CA ASP A 80 -8.40 -14.60 -9.05
C ASP A 80 -9.53 -13.90 -8.26
N HIS A 81 -10.62 -13.61 -8.97
CA HIS A 81 -11.80 -12.94 -8.42
C HIS A 81 -11.51 -11.60 -7.72
N TYR A 82 -10.42 -10.92 -8.07
CA TYR A 82 -9.97 -9.68 -7.41
C TYR A 82 -9.74 -9.84 -5.90
N SER A 83 -9.50 -11.07 -5.45
CA SER A 83 -9.31 -11.39 -4.03
C SER A 83 -7.83 -11.29 -3.68
N LEU A 84 -7.47 -10.20 -3.00
CA LEU A 84 -6.13 -10.03 -2.49
C LEU A 84 -5.77 -11.14 -1.49
N PRO A 85 -4.60 -11.78 -1.64
CA PRO A 85 -4.04 -12.63 -0.61
C PRO A 85 -3.62 -11.78 0.60
N GLU A 86 -3.28 -12.44 1.70
CA GLU A 86 -2.72 -11.78 2.88
C GLU A 86 -1.52 -10.89 2.55
N LEU A 87 -0.64 -11.39 1.69
CA LEU A 87 0.59 -10.72 1.25
C LEU A 87 1.10 -11.34 -0.06
N TRP A 88 1.98 -10.63 -0.76
CA TRP A 88 2.73 -11.14 -1.90
C TRP A 88 4.21 -10.77 -1.83
N ALA A 89 5.00 -11.41 -2.70
CA ALA A 89 6.44 -11.26 -2.72
C ALA A 89 6.88 -9.83 -3.10
N GLY A 90 7.98 -9.38 -2.51
CA GLY A 90 8.60 -8.07 -2.77
C GLY A 90 9.30 -7.91 -4.12
N VAL A 91 9.01 -8.76 -5.10
CA VAL A 91 9.64 -8.66 -6.42
C VAL A 91 9.18 -7.38 -7.13
N ALA A 92 10.06 -6.78 -7.92
CA ALA A 92 9.72 -5.57 -8.66
C ALA A 92 8.65 -5.86 -9.73
N ARG A 93 7.76 -4.91 -9.96
CA ARG A 93 6.78 -4.93 -11.04
C ARG A 93 7.48 -4.58 -12.35
N GLU A 94 7.65 -5.58 -13.19
CA GLU A 94 8.13 -5.43 -14.56
C GLU A 94 6.97 -5.53 -15.57
N PRO A 95 7.13 -5.04 -16.81
CA PRO A 95 6.13 -5.21 -17.85
C PRO A 95 5.75 -6.69 -18.03
N GLY A 96 4.45 -7.00 -17.95
CA GLY A 96 3.93 -8.37 -18.05
C GLY A 96 4.05 -9.21 -16.77
N ALA A 97 4.69 -8.71 -15.71
CA ALA A 97 4.80 -9.43 -14.44
C ALA A 97 3.46 -9.57 -13.72
N TYR A 98 3.40 -10.55 -12.81
CA TYR A 98 2.29 -10.79 -11.89
C TYR A 98 2.80 -10.73 -10.44
N PRO A 99 1.99 -10.25 -9.47
CA PRO A 99 2.34 -10.35 -8.07
C PRO A 99 2.39 -11.84 -7.67
N VAL A 100 3.47 -12.25 -7.00
CA VAL A 100 3.65 -13.65 -6.61
C VAL A 100 3.11 -13.83 -5.19
N PRO A 101 2.02 -14.58 -4.95
CA PRO A 101 1.47 -14.76 -3.61
C PRO A 101 2.47 -15.48 -2.70
N TYR A 102 2.48 -15.15 -1.42
CA TYR A 102 3.28 -15.89 -0.44
C TYR A 102 2.75 -17.33 -0.28
N LEU A 103 3.65 -18.29 -0.08
CA LEU A 103 3.29 -19.70 0.08
C LEU A 103 2.46 -19.90 1.36
N GLY A 104 1.23 -20.41 1.23
CA GLY A 104 0.33 -20.62 2.36
C GLY A 104 -0.40 -19.34 2.81
N THR A 105 -0.46 -18.32 1.95
CA THR A 105 -1.25 -17.12 2.19
C THR A 105 -2.76 -17.43 2.26
N ASN A 106 -3.48 -16.69 3.11
CA ASN A 106 -4.94 -16.75 3.17
C ASN A 106 -5.56 -15.95 2.01
N VAL A 107 -6.56 -16.51 1.31
CA VAL A 107 -7.25 -15.85 0.18
C VAL A 107 -8.78 -16.03 0.27
N PRO A 108 -9.57 -14.94 0.35
CA PRO A 108 -9.13 -13.61 0.78
C PRO A 108 -8.85 -13.63 2.28
N GLN A 109 -8.14 -12.61 2.75
CA GLN A 109 -7.96 -12.39 4.17
C GLN A 109 -8.56 -11.06 4.60
N ALA A 110 -9.15 -11.03 5.80
CA ALA A 110 -9.91 -9.90 6.31
C ALA A 110 -9.18 -8.55 6.21
N TRP A 111 -7.92 -8.43 6.69
CA TRP A 111 -7.22 -7.15 6.62
C TRP A 111 -6.81 -6.75 5.19
N ALA A 112 -6.67 -7.73 4.28
CA ALA A 112 -6.26 -7.50 2.90
C ALA A 112 -7.46 -6.98 2.10
N ALA A 113 -8.63 -7.61 2.31
CA ALA A 113 -9.90 -7.12 1.78
C ALA A 113 -10.24 -5.72 2.31
N ALA A 114 -10.05 -5.48 3.62
CA ALA A 114 -10.30 -4.18 4.24
C ALA A 114 -9.42 -3.05 3.67
N ALA A 115 -8.20 -3.38 3.21
CA ALA A 115 -7.28 -2.41 2.62
C ALA A 115 -7.86 -1.72 1.38
N ILE A 116 -8.63 -2.45 0.54
CA ILE A 116 -9.29 -1.88 -0.64
C ILE A 116 -10.27 -0.77 -0.24
N PHE A 117 -11.17 -1.04 0.72
CA PHE A 117 -12.11 -0.04 1.21
C PHE A 117 -11.41 1.16 1.85
N ARG A 118 -10.30 0.90 2.57
CA ARG A 118 -9.49 1.97 3.15
C ARG A 118 -8.87 2.87 2.07
N LEU A 119 -8.31 2.29 1.01
CA LEU A 119 -7.72 3.03 -0.12
C LEU A 119 -8.79 3.85 -0.85
N VAL A 120 -9.96 3.28 -1.13
CA VAL A 120 -11.09 4.03 -1.72
C VAL A 120 -11.49 5.21 -0.83
N ALA A 121 -11.62 5.01 0.47
CA ALA A 121 -11.92 6.10 1.40
C ALA A 121 -10.83 7.19 1.42
N ILE A 122 -9.55 6.82 1.29
CA ILE A 122 -8.43 7.77 1.20
C ILE A 122 -8.51 8.60 -0.09
N LEU A 123 -8.74 7.95 -1.23
CA LEU A 123 -8.86 8.60 -2.54
C LEU A 123 -10.07 9.54 -2.60
N CYS A 124 -11.22 9.14 -2.05
CA CYS A 124 -12.39 10.01 -1.93
C CYS A 124 -12.24 11.08 -0.83
N GLY A 125 -11.16 11.04 -0.04
CA GLY A 125 -10.94 11.94 1.09
C GLY A 125 -12.02 11.85 2.18
N ILE A 126 -12.65 10.68 2.33
CA ILE A 126 -13.73 10.44 3.28
C ILE A 126 -13.13 10.30 4.68
N HIS A 127 -13.49 11.21 5.58
CA HIS A 127 -13.07 11.15 6.97
C HIS A 127 -14.06 11.85 7.91
N THR A 128 -14.05 11.43 9.17
CA THR A 128 -14.76 12.10 10.27
C THR A 128 -13.78 12.94 11.08
N ALA A 129 -14.29 13.96 11.76
CA ALA A 129 -13.50 14.76 12.70
C ALA A 129 -14.17 14.75 14.08
N GLY A 130 -13.54 14.07 15.04
CA GLY A 130 -14.03 13.99 16.42
C GLY A 130 -15.39 13.29 16.54
N THR A 131 -16.23 13.78 17.44
CA THR A 131 -17.56 13.23 17.74
C THR A 131 -18.68 13.91 16.95
N ALA A 132 -18.35 14.84 16.06
CA ALA A 132 -19.34 15.52 15.24
C ALA A 132 -20.01 14.53 14.28
N LYS A 133 -21.32 14.67 14.07
CA LYS A 133 -22.07 13.92 13.04
C LYS A 133 -21.83 14.50 11.64
N VAL A 134 -20.56 14.72 11.30
CA VAL A 134 -20.12 15.33 10.04
C VAL A 134 -19.12 14.39 9.36
N ILE A 135 -19.36 14.12 8.08
CA ILE A 135 -18.43 13.42 7.21
C ILE A 135 -17.86 14.45 6.23
N TYR A 136 -16.55 14.55 6.20
CA TYR A 136 -15.83 15.37 5.23
C TYR A 136 -15.49 14.51 4.01
N ILE A 137 -15.62 15.10 2.84
CA ILE A 137 -15.30 14.48 1.55
C ILE A 137 -14.43 15.47 0.78
N ASN A 138 -13.27 15.02 0.31
CA ASN A 138 -12.32 15.83 -0.44
C ASN A 138 -11.61 14.91 -1.45
N PRO A 139 -12.27 14.57 -2.57
CA PRO A 139 -11.75 13.58 -3.48
C PRO A 139 -10.49 14.09 -4.17
N ASP A 140 -9.53 13.20 -4.29
CA ASP A 140 -8.26 13.40 -4.98
C ASP A 140 -7.95 12.07 -5.67
N LEU A 141 -8.30 12.01 -6.95
CA LEU A 141 -8.30 10.80 -7.77
C LEU A 141 -7.22 10.92 -8.86
N PRO A 142 -6.58 9.81 -9.26
CA PRO A 142 -5.65 9.79 -10.38
C PRO A 142 -6.32 10.09 -11.73
#